data_AF-A0A7S4KQL0-F1
#
_entry.id   AF-A0A7S4KQL0-F1
#
_cell.length_a   1.000
_cell.length_b   1.000
_cell.length_c   1.000
_cell.angle_alpha   90.00
_cell.angle_beta   90.00
_cell.angle_gamma   90.00
#
_symmetry.space_group_name_H-M   'P 1'
#
loop_
_entity.id
_entity.type
_entity.pdbx_description
1 polymer ?
#
loop_
_entity_poly.entity_id
_entity_poly.type
_entity_poly.pdbx_seq_one_letter_code
_entity_poly.pdbx_strand_id
1 'polypeptide(L)'
;QQQQQQQQQQQQQQQQQEQQSAAQLAASLTEMLRQEQYEEAFSKVLSMSDLKLVTWLCQSLDPRHVFAKRPRALSGPVVLSLVQQLGFDMKTDAALKVAWLRDACASLDTKDPKIGHHVVSILRDLQLKFAAMERAPEEHPITHDNDFRILTHILRSIVG
;
A
#
# COMPACT_ATOMS: atom_id res chain seq x y z
N GLN A 1 16.53 -44.14 -4.37
CA GLN A 1 16.34 -43.72 -2.96
C GLN A 1 17.29 -42.59 -2.56
N GLN A 2 18.61 -42.72 -2.73
CA GLN A 2 19.59 -41.71 -2.30
C GLN A 2 19.36 -40.31 -2.93
N GLN A 3 19.05 -40.26 -4.23
CA GLN A 3 18.78 -39.01 -4.95
C GLN A 3 17.50 -38.31 -4.46
N GLN A 4 16.48 -39.07 -4.07
CA GLN A 4 15.21 -38.55 -3.57
C GLN A 4 15.38 -37.96 -2.15
N GLN A 5 16.21 -38.59 -1.33
CA GLN A 5 16.55 -38.11 0.01
C GLN A 5 17.38 -36.82 -0.04
N GLN A 6 18.31 -36.71 -1.00
CA GLN A 6 19.13 -35.51 -1.21
C GLN A 6 18.28 -34.32 -1.71
N GLN A 7 17.30 -34.58 -2.58
CA GLN A 7 16.36 -33.57 -3.07
C GLN A 7 15.44 -33.06 -1.95
N GLN A 8 15.02 -33.94 -1.04
CA GLN A 8 14.22 -33.59 0.13
C GLN A 8 15.01 -32.71 1.13
N GLN A 9 16.29 -33.00 1.34
CA GLN A 9 17.17 -32.20 2.19
C GLN A 9 17.42 -30.80 1.63
N GLN A 10 17.60 -30.67 0.31
CA GLN A 10 17.76 -29.36 -0.33
C GLN A 10 16.48 -28.51 -0.23
N GLN A 11 15.30 -29.11 -0.44
CA GLN A 11 14.03 -28.39 -0.25
C GLN A 11 13.84 -27.89 1.19
N GLN A 12 14.20 -28.70 2.19
CA GLN A 12 14.13 -28.29 3.59
C GLN A 12 15.07 -27.12 3.92
N GLN A 13 16.30 -27.15 3.41
CA GLN A 13 17.25 -26.04 3.63
C GLN A 13 16.75 -24.73 2.98
N GLN A 14 16.19 -24.81 1.77
CA GLN A 14 15.70 -23.63 1.06
C GLN A 14 14.49 -23.00 1.77
N GLN A 15 13.54 -23.83 2.23
CA GLN A 15 12.39 -23.35 3.01
C GLN A 15 12.80 -22.70 4.34
N GLN A 16 13.79 -23.27 5.04
CA GLN A 16 14.30 -22.68 6.29
C GLN A 16 14.95 -21.32 6.05
N GLN A 17 15.74 -21.19 4.97
CA GLN A 17 16.43 -19.93 4.66
C GLN A 17 15.45 -18.83 4.25
N GLU A 18 14.41 -19.16 3.48
CA GLU A 18 13.33 -18.22 3.13
C GLU A 18 12.53 -17.76 4.35
N GLN A 19 12.15 -18.69 5.25
CA GLN A 19 11.45 -18.35 6.49
C GLN A 19 12.30 -17.48 7.42
N GLN A 20 13.59 -17.77 7.56
CA GLN A 20 14.50 -16.97 8.39
C GLN A 20 14.66 -15.56 7.83
N SER A 21 14.83 -15.41 6.52
CA SER A 21 14.91 -14.10 5.87
C SER A 21 13.63 -13.28 6.06
N ALA A 22 12.46 -13.92 5.89
CA ALA A 22 11.17 -13.27 6.11
C ALA A 22 10.98 -12.83 7.57
N ALA A 23 11.37 -13.67 8.53
CA ALA A 23 11.29 -13.34 9.95
C ALA A 23 12.21 -12.16 10.34
N GLN A 24 13.43 -12.13 9.80
CA GLN A 24 14.36 -11.01 9.99
C GLN A 24 13.81 -9.71 9.41
N LEU A 25 13.20 -9.78 8.23
CA LEU A 25 12.55 -8.62 7.61
C LEU A 25 11.39 -8.11 8.48
N ALA A 26 10.51 -8.99 8.93
CA ALA A 26 9.37 -8.62 9.78
C ALA A 26 9.83 -7.99 11.11
N ALA A 27 10.87 -8.56 11.75
CA ALA A 27 11.45 -8.00 12.97
C ALA A 27 12.04 -6.59 12.72
N SER A 28 12.77 -6.42 11.62
CA SER A 28 13.34 -5.12 11.24
C SER A 28 12.26 -4.08 10.97
N LEU A 29 11.19 -4.44 10.25
CA LEU A 29 10.05 -3.55 9.99
C LEU A 29 9.34 -3.17 11.30
N THR A 30 9.09 -4.15 12.17
CA THR A 30 8.44 -3.91 13.46
C THR A 30 9.23 -2.91 14.31
N GLU A 31 10.56 -3.03 14.33
CA GLU A 31 11.41 -2.10 15.06
C GLU A 31 11.38 -0.69 14.45
N MET A 32 11.40 -0.57 13.11
CA MET A 32 11.22 0.73 12.44
C MET A 32 9.87 1.37 12.82
N LEU A 33 8.78 0.60 12.82
CA LEU A 33 7.46 1.10 13.22
C LEU A 33 7.44 1.57 14.67
N ARG A 34 8.09 0.82 15.58
CA ARG A 34 8.20 1.19 17.00
C ARG A 34 8.96 2.50 17.20
N GLN A 35 9.96 2.76 16.37
CA GLN A 35 10.72 4.01 16.34
C GLN A 35 10.06 5.10 15.48
N GLU A 36 8.87 4.84 14.96
CA GLU A 36 8.11 5.75 14.09
C GLU A 36 8.86 6.16 12.80
N GLN A 37 9.80 5.30 12.35
CA GLN A 37 10.57 5.43 11.12
C GLN A 37 9.73 5.02 9.90
N TYR A 38 8.64 5.75 9.68
CA TYR A 38 7.64 5.40 8.67
C TYR A 38 8.19 5.51 7.26
N GLU A 39 8.91 6.59 6.92
CA GLU A 39 9.49 6.79 5.59
C GLU A 39 10.38 5.61 5.19
N GLU A 40 11.26 5.17 6.08
CA GLU A 40 12.18 4.06 5.85
C GLU A 40 11.43 2.73 5.70
N ALA A 41 10.48 2.46 6.59
CA ALA A 41 9.68 1.22 6.54
C ALA A 41 8.87 1.13 5.25
N PHE A 42 8.16 2.19 4.87
CA PHE A 42 7.38 2.24 3.64
C PHE A 42 8.27 2.17 2.40
N SER A 43 9.36 2.94 2.34
CA SER A 43 10.30 2.89 1.22
C SER A 43 10.85 1.49 1.01
N LYS A 44 11.22 0.81 2.11
CA LYS A 44 11.73 -0.56 2.06
C LYS A 44 10.69 -1.52 1.49
N VAL A 45 9.48 -1.52 2.03
CA VAL A 45 8.41 -2.43 1.60
C VAL A 45 7.96 -2.15 0.15
N LEU A 46 7.80 -0.88 -0.21
CA LEU A 46 7.40 -0.48 -1.56
C LEU A 46 8.45 -0.88 -2.61
N SER A 47 9.74 -0.81 -2.28
CA SER A 47 10.82 -1.22 -3.19
C SER A 47 10.77 -2.70 -3.56
N MET A 48 10.16 -3.54 -2.70
CA MET A 48 10.01 -4.98 -2.94
C MET A 48 8.87 -5.31 -3.91
N SER A 49 7.99 -4.36 -4.23
CA SER A 49 6.84 -4.54 -5.14
C SER A 49 5.93 -5.71 -4.75
N ASP A 50 5.87 -6.03 -3.45
CA ASP A 50 5.01 -7.08 -2.91
C ASP A 50 3.81 -6.46 -2.19
N LEU A 51 2.65 -6.49 -2.85
CA LEU A 51 1.40 -5.94 -2.30
C LEU A 51 0.99 -6.61 -0.98
N LYS A 52 1.36 -7.87 -0.75
CA LYS A 52 1.06 -8.55 0.53
C LYS A 52 1.87 -7.93 1.66
N LEU A 53 3.12 -7.58 1.41
CA LEU A 53 3.96 -6.93 2.40
C LEU A 53 3.51 -5.48 2.66
N VAL A 54 3.11 -4.75 1.62
CA VAL A 54 2.53 -3.40 1.77
C VAL A 54 1.26 -3.45 2.62
N THR A 55 0.35 -4.37 2.30
CA THR A 55 -0.91 -4.52 3.05
C THR A 55 -0.66 -4.97 4.50
N TRP A 56 0.29 -5.86 4.75
CA TRP A 56 0.72 -6.23 6.12
C TRP A 56 1.22 -5.02 6.93
N LEU A 57 2.04 -4.17 6.31
CA LEU A 57 2.52 -2.95 6.96
C LEU A 57 1.36 -1.99 7.27
N CYS A 58 0.44 -1.82 6.31
CA CYS A 58 -0.76 -1.01 6.46
C CYS A 58 -1.73 -1.53 7.54
N GLN A 59 -1.80 -2.84 7.77
CA GLN A 59 -2.62 -3.44 8.85
C GLN A 59 -2.06 -3.11 10.24
N SER A 60 -0.75 -2.88 10.34
CA SER A 60 -0.05 -2.64 11.60
C SER A 60 -0.13 -1.18 12.06
N LEU A 61 -0.77 -0.30 11.28
CA LEU A 61 -0.76 1.15 11.45
C LEU A 61 -2.13 1.76 11.19
N ASP A 62 -2.42 2.90 11.83
CA ASP A 62 -3.57 3.74 11.49
C ASP A 62 -3.13 4.81 10.46
N PRO A 63 -3.70 4.84 9.24
CA PRO A 63 -3.35 5.85 8.24
C PRO A 63 -3.57 7.27 8.76
N ARG A 64 -4.61 7.52 9.57
CA ARG A 64 -4.89 8.84 10.14
C ARG A 64 -3.75 9.30 11.03
N HIS A 65 -3.20 8.39 11.83
CA HIS A 65 -2.04 8.69 12.68
C HIS A 65 -0.81 9.03 11.85
N VAL A 66 -0.50 8.22 10.83
CA VAL A 66 0.69 8.41 9.98
C VAL A 66 0.60 9.75 9.22
N PHE A 67 -0.53 10.04 8.57
CA PHE A 67 -0.70 11.25 7.76
C PHE A 67 -0.93 12.53 8.58
N ALA A 68 -1.35 12.42 9.84
CA ALA A 68 -1.49 13.58 10.74
C ALA A 68 -0.17 14.15 11.26
N LYS A 69 0.95 13.39 11.17
CA LYS A 69 2.24 13.82 11.73
C LYS A 69 2.79 15.11 11.11
N ARG A 70 3.48 15.87 11.96
CA ARG A 70 4.18 17.12 11.62
C ARG A 70 5.57 17.12 12.29
N PRO A 71 6.68 17.20 11.52
CA PRO A 71 6.77 17.24 10.05
C PRO A 71 6.17 15.98 9.41
N ARG A 72 5.88 16.03 8.10
CA ARG A 72 5.22 14.92 7.39
C ARG A 72 6.02 13.62 7.58
N ALA A 73 5.33 12.54 7.95
CA ALA A 73 5.96 11.23 8.15
C ALA A 73 6.37 10.54 6.85
N LEU A 74 5.67 10.84 5.75
CA LEU A 74 5.91 10.26 4.43
C LEU A 74 6.14 11.35 3.40
N SER A 75 7.13 11.15 2.53
CA SER A 75 7.42 12.05 1.40
C SER A 75 6.43 11.85 0.25
N GLY A 76 6.26 12.87 -0.60
CA GLY A 76 5.39 12.82 -1.77
C GLY A 76 5.63 11.60 -2.68
N PRO A 77 6.89 11.26 -3.03
CA PRO A 77 7.19 10.06 -3.81
C PRO A 77 6.78 8.74 -3.13
N VAL A 78 7.00 8.61 -1.81
CA VAL A 78 6.62 7.41 -1.05
C VAL A 78 5.10 7.26 -1.00
N VAL A 79 4.37 8.35 -0.72
CA VAL A 79 2.90 8.35 -0.73
C VAL A 79 2.37 8.00 -2.13
N LEU A 80 2.98 8.55 -3.18
CA LEU A 80 2.55 8.27 -4.55
C LEU A 80 2.73 6.79 -4.91
N SER A 81 3.87 6.21 -4.56
CA SER A 81 4.13 4.78 -4.76
C SER A 81 3.15 3.91 -3.95
N LEU A 82 2.83 4.31 -2.72
CA LEU A 82 1.82 3.64 -1.91
C LEU A 82 0.43 3.66 -2.57
N VAL A 83 0.01 4.82 -3.10
CA VAL A 83 -1.26 4.95 -3.84
C VAL A 83 -1.29 4.03 -5.06
N GLN A 84 -0.19 3.97 -5.83
CA GLN A 84 -0.10 3.10 -6.99
C GLN A 84 -0.23 1.62 -6.61
N GLN A 85 0.50 1.16 -5.59
CA GLN A 85 0.48 -0.25 -5.21
C GLN A 85 -0.85 -0.67 -4.57
N LEU A 86 -1.38 0.12 -3.63
CA LEU A 86 -2.68 -0.20 -3.00
C LEU A 86 -3.84 -0.11 -4.00
N GLY A 87 -3.77 0.86 -4.93
CA GLY A 87 -4.78 1.03 -5.97
C GLY A 87 -4.68 -0.01 -7.09
N PHE A 88 -3.62 -0.82 -7.16
CA PHE A 88 -3.42 -1.78 -8.24
C PHE A 88 -4.50 -2.87 -8.25
N ASP A 89 -4.69 -3.55 -7.12
CA ASP A 89 -5.68 -4.62 -6.95
C ASP A 89 -6.59 -4.36 -5.73
N MET A 90 -7.89 -4.28 -5.98
CA MET A 90 -8.93 -4.02 -4.97
C MET A 90 -9.78 -5.25 -4.63
N LYS A 91 -9.39 -6.45 -5.11
CA LYS A 91 -10.15 -7.70 -4.86
C LYS A 91 -10.07 -8.17 -3.41
N THR A 92 -8.95 -7.89 -2.74
CA THR A 92 -8.66 -8.29 -1.37
C THR A 92 -8.37 -7.06 -0.51
N ASP A 93 -8.70 -7.12 0.78
CA ASP A 93 -8.42 -6.05 1.76
C ASP A 93 -8.91 -4.67 1.33
N ALA A 94 -10.02 -4.62 0.56
CA ALA A 94 -10.51 -3.39 -0.06
C ALA A 94 -10.76 -2.28 0.97
N ALA A 95 -11.33 -2.60 2.13
CA ALA A 95 -11.59 -1.63 3.19
C ALA A 95 -10.30 -0.99 3.73
N LEU A 96 -9.27 -1.81 4.01
CA LEU A 96 -7.96 -1.31 4.44
C LEU A 96 -7.35 -0.41 3.36
N LYS A 97 -7.33 -0.88 2.11
CA LYS A 97 -6.76 -0.15 0.97
C LYS A 97 -7.47 1.19 0.77
N VAL A 98 -8.80 1.20 0.82
CA VAL A 98 -9.61 2.43 0.71
C VAL A 98 -9.30 3.41 1.83
N ALA A 99 -9.20 2.97 3.09
CA ALA A 99 -8.87 3.84 4.21
C ALA A 99 -7.49 4.50 4.04
N TRP A 100 -6.50 3.73 3.59
CA TRP A 100 -5.15 4.25 3.29
C TRP A 100 -5.12 5.18 2.08
N LEU A 101 -5.81 4.81 0.99
CA LEU A 101 -5.91 5.63 -0.22
C LEU A 101 -6.59 6.97 0.07
N ARG A 102 -7.64 6.99 0.91
CA ARG A 102 -8.33 8.22 1.33
C ARG A 102 -7.35 9.24 1.90
N ASP A 103 -6.58 8.84 2.91
CA ASP A 103 -5.67 9.76 3.61
C ASP A 103 -4.42 10.07 2.78
N ALA A 104 -3.91 9.08 2.04
CA ALA A 104 -2.79 9.25 1.13
C ALA A 104 -3.11 10.27 0.02
N CYS A 105 -4.23 10.10 -0.69
CA CYS A 105 -4.66 11.02 -1.75
C CYS A 105 -4.90 12.43 -1.20
N ALA A 106 -5.49 12.57 0.00
CA ALA A 106 -5.69 13.88 0.63
C ALA A 106 -4.36 14.58 1.01
N SER A 107 -3.29 13.82 1.19
CA SER A 107 -1.97 14.36 1.57
C SER A 107 -1.11 14.79 0.37
N LEU A 108 -1.43 14.33 -0.83
CA LEU A 108 -0.65 14.62 -2.04
C LEU A 108 -0.81 16.07 -2.48
N ASP A 109 0.30 16.68 -2.92
CA ASP A 109 0.31 18.02 -3.50
C ASP A 109 0.42 17.92 -5.02
N THR A 110 -0.66 18.27 -5.73
CA THR A 110 -0.71 18.25 -7.20
C THR A 110 0.03 19.43 -7.83
N LYS A 111 0.40 20.43 -7.05
CA LYS A 111 1.15 21.62 -7.50
C LYS A 111 2.66 21.46 -7.30
N ASP A 112 3.10 20.32 -6.76
CA ASP A 112 4.52 20.04 -6.60
C ASP A 112 5.21 20.05 -7.99
N PRO A 113 6.24 20.88 -8.21
CA PRO A 113 6.87 21.03 -9.51
C PRO A 113 7.64 19.79 -9.98
N LYS A 114 7.97 18.87 -9.07
CA LYS A 114 8.73 17.65 -9.38
C LYS A 114 7.80 16.47 -9.65
N ILE A 115 6.74 16.30 -8.87
CA ILE A 115 5.88 15.12 -8.94
C ILE A 115 4.43 15.39 -9.39
N GLY A 116 4.00 16.65 -9.49
CA GLY A 116 2.60 17.02 -9.72
C GLY A 116 1.96 16.37 -10.95
N HIS A 117 2.67 16.31 -12.07
CA HIS A 117 2.18 15.62 -13.28
C HIS A 117 1.94 14.12 -13.05
N HIS A 118 2.84 13.45 -12.33
CA HIS A 118 2.70 12.02 -12.01
C HIS A 118 1.54 11.81 -11.05
N VAL A 119 1.40 12.68 -10.05
CA VAL A 119 0.27 12.66 -9.11
C VAL A 119 -1.06 12.73 -9.86
N VAL A 120 -1.23 13.71 -10.76
CA VAL A 120 -2.49 13.85 -11.52
C VAL A 120 -2.78 12.62 -12.38
N SER A 121 -1.78 12.06 -13.07
CA SER A 121 -1.96 10.85 -13.89
C SER A 121 -2.44 9.67 -13.05
N ILE A 122 -1.78 9.39 -11.93
CA ILE A 122 -2.08 8.25 -11.06
C ILE A 122 -3.45 8.40 -10.41
N LEU A 123 -3.80 9.61 -9.95
CA LEU A 123 -5.12 9.87 -9.36
C LEU A 123 -6.24 9.77 -10.40
N ARG A 124 -5.99 10.12 -11.66
CA ARG A 124 -6.95 9.92 -12.76
C ARG A 124 -7.20 8.45 -13.04
N ASP A 125 -6.14 7.63 -13.09
CA ASP A 125 -6.27 6.19 -13.28
C ASP A 125 -7.06 5.55 -12.13
N LEU A 126 -6.80 5.99 -10.90
CA LEU A 126 -7.55 5.54 -9.72
C LEU A 126 -9.01 5.98 -9.77
N GLN A 127 -9.29 7.21 -10.20
CA GLN A 127 -10.65 7.73 -10.39
C GLN A 127 -11.44 6.89 -11.40
N LEU A 128 -10.85 6.56 -12.55
CA LEU A 128 -11.50 5.72 -13.57
C LEU A 128 -11.81 4.32 -13.03
N LYS A 129 -10.88 3.73 -12.27
CA LYS A 129 -11.07 2.43 -11.61
C LYS A 129 -12.21 2.47 -10.60
N PHE A 130 -12.25 3.47 -9.74
CA PHE A 130 -13.30 3.63 -8.73
C PHE A 130 -14.66 3.88 -9.38
N ALA A 131 -14.72 4.68 -10.44
CA ALA A 131 -15.94 4.90 -11.21
C ALA A 131 -16.45 3.62 -11.90
N ALA A 132 -15.55 2.73 -12.33
CA ALA A 132 -15.95 1.42 -12.85
C ALA A 132 -16.52 0.52 -11.74
N MET A 133 -15.91 0.52 -10.55
CA MET A 133 -16.42 -0.22 -9.40
C MET A 133 -17.82 0.26 -8.97
N GLU A 134 -18.07 1.56 -8.98
CA GLU A 134 -19.39 2.14 -8.68
C GLU A 134 -20.49 1.67 -9.65
N ARG A 135 -20.15 1.24 -10.88
CA ARG A 135 -21.10 0.71 -11.87
C ARG A 135 -21.45 -0.76 -11.65
N ALA A 136 -20.66 -1.47 -10.84
CA ALA A 136 -20.86 -2.89 -10.52
C ALA A 136 -20.82 -3.12 -8.99
N PRO A 137 -21.75 -2.55 -8.21
CA PRO A 137 -21.73 -2.60 -6.75
C PRO A 137 -21.89 -4.03 -6.20
N GLU A 138 -22.55 -4.93 -6.92
CA GLU A 138 -22.68 -6.34 -6.53
C GLU A 138 -21.33 -7.08 -6.55
N GLU A 139 -20.43 -6.70 -7.45
CA GLU A 139 -19.05 -7.22 -7.52
C GLU A 139 -18.12 -6.51 -6.54
N HIS A 140 -18.50 -5.31 -6.09
CA HIS A 140 -17.71 -4.44 -5.23
C HIS A 140 -18.52 -3.86 -4.07
N PRO A 141 -18.83 -4.67 -3.02
CA PRO A 141 -19.59 -4.21 -1.86
C PRO A 141 -18.96 -3.02 -1.12
N ILE A 142 -17.64 -2.84 -1.27
CA ILE A 142 -16.90 -1.71 -0.69
C ILE A 142 -17.40 -0.34 -1.18
N THR A 143 -18.13 -0.28 -2.30
CA THR A 143 -18.70 0.96 -2.85
C THR A 143 -19.71 1.63 -1.92
N HIS A 144 -20.31 0.87 -1.00
CA HIS A 144 -21.23 1.41 0.01
C HIS A 144 -20.53 1.98 1.24
N ASP A 145 -19.23 1.72 1.41
CA ASP A 145 -18.46 2.21 2.54
C ASP A 145 -18.29 3.74 2.49
N ASN A 146 -18.31 4.37 3.67
CA ASN A 146 -18.15 5.81 3.78
C ASN A 146 -16.77 6.28 3.30
N ASP A 147 -15.72 5.52 3.59
CA ASP A 147 -14.36 5.87 3.19
C ASP A 147 -14.19 5.77 1.68
N PHE A 148 -14.89 4.83 1.03
CA PHE A 148 -14.92 4.74 -0.43
C PHE A 148 -15.54 6.00 -1.03
N ARG A 149 -16.70 6.42 -0.50
CA ARG A 149 -17.40 7.63 -0.98
C ARG A 149 -16.57 8.90 -0.79
N ILE A 150 -15.86 9.01 0.34
CA ILE A 150 -14.95 10.14 0.61
C ILE A 150 -13.79 10.12 -0.38
N LEU A 151 -13.13 8.97 -0.56
CA LEU A 151 -12.02 8.83 -1.51
C LEU A 151 -12.46 9.20 -2.92
N THR A 152 -13.62 8.74 -3.38
CA THR A 152 -14.13 9.10 -4.70
C THR A 152 -14.39 10.61 -4.84
N HIS A 153 -14.86 11.30 -3.79
CA HIS A 153 -14.98 12.76 -3.79
C HIS A 153 -13.62 13.46 -3.86
N ILE A 154 -12.62 12.98 -3.10
CA ILE A 154 -11.25 13.51 -3.13
C ILE A 154 -10.70 13.39 -4.56
N LEU A 155 -10.82 12.22 -5.19
CA LEU A 155 -10.35 11.98 -6.55
C LEU A 155 -11.03 12.90 -7.57
N ARG A 156 -12.35 13.05 -7.48
CA ARG A 156 -13.11 13.98 -8.35
C ARG A 156 -12.70 15.43 -8.13
N SER A 157 -12.40 15.85 -6.90
CA SER A 157 -12.00 17.22 -6.59
C SER A 157 -10.57 17.55 -7.00
N ILE A 158 -9.68 16.55 -7.08
CA ILE A 158 -8.27 16.76 -7.44
C ILE A 158 -8.07 16.70 -8.95
N VAL A 159 -8.80 15.81 -9.64
CA VAL A 159 -8.62 15.52 -11.07
C VAL A 159 -9.61 16.28 -11.96
N GLY A 160 -10.74 16.71 -11.40
CA GLY A 160 -11.77 17.52 -12.08
C GLY A 160 -11.41 18.99 -12.15
#